data_AF-A0A924V0I1-F1
#
_entry.id   AF-A0A924V0I1-F1
#
_cell.length_a   1.000
_cell.length_b   1.000
_cell.length_c   1.000
_cell.angle_alpha   90.00
_cell.angle_beta   90.00
_cell.angle_gamma   90.00
#
_symmetry.space_group_name_H-M   'P 1'
#
loop_
_entity.id
_entity.type
_entity.pdbx_description
1 polymer ?
#
loop_
_entity_poly.entity_id
_entity_poly.type
_entity_poly.pdbx_seq_one_letter_code
_entity_poly.pdbx_strand_id
1 'polypeptide(L)'
;MSASNNVQDSKSLDHKQHFDISSLHIVKSEIDVSINQVEAALNLYMSDQTNTVGLFDSADSINQVSGILRLMRMDGAIELCDAIHKILLYICEHLDSSDDSQITALSEGLMTLSRYLEFVLLRETLSPQLLLPITNKINRLLNLPIISEGQFLLNHIDDAFIQRNLSTLVKPSILTEKATDKDRAYLARLFQTGLNNVLKKKAKAVDFIYMQKAVEQIADREPQNAEGLYWQIAKQVITTLNQNTYLSDGRKRILAQMERRVAHKTDSISRLSHTSAIADVLTMTAISPQSSQEILSALGLSTTIKPDQDVLDHKQFLFGPDQAVVNEVSLLIHENINSIKNLVDLIVNQEQQEDALTHLSVQLKELGQTLEVLTLSQAGQGLIEQSNQVSSWSKMPDENQINTLMDRLLDSENAIILMEQTHTPGVVMSPFTNLRVSLHQLNEARTLLVTESRTNLTTVMQALLGYLDNEKDVQKLEGVADICESVAGAMAFLNAPRGEAILHNAANYIKQNFNSDHLPDAESIAHLTDAIVSVDYVLEGIATKKPAGEQPYGYGEIGLTKLGFPVKSAA
;
A
#
# COMPACT_ATOMS: atom_id res chain seq x y z
N MET A 1 -15.55 -51.47 -8.55
CA MET A 1 -15.59 -51.51 -7.07
C MET A 1 -14.38 -50.72 -6.56
N SER A 2 -14.21 -49.46 -6.94
CA SER A 2 -14.91 -48.22 -6.50
C SER A 2 -14.85 -48.01 -4.99
N ALA A 3 -13.75 -47.38 -4.54
CA ALA A 3 -13.67 -46.64 -3.29
C ALA A 3 -14.25 -45.23 -3.54
N SER A 4 -15.20 -44.82 -2.72
CA SER A 4 -15.86 -43.52 -2.77
C SER A 4 -15.90 -42.91 -1.36
N ASN A 5 -15.71 -41.59 -1.33
CA ASN A 5 -16.20 -40.61 -0.36
C ASN A 5 -15.54 -40.52 1.02
N ASN A 6 -14.60 -39.59 1.15
CA ASN A 6 -14.85 -38.35 1.90
C ASN A 6 -13.64 -37.40 1.79
N VAL A 7 -13.61 -36.62 0.70
CA VAL A 7 -12.84 -35.37 0.59
C VAL A 7 -13.78 -34.34 -0.03
N GLN A 8 -14.73 -33.87 0.76
CA GLN A 8 -15.51 -32.68 0.52
C GLN A 8 -15.79 -32.07 1.90
N ASP A 9 -15.75 -30.74 1.96
CA ASP A 9 -15.96 -29.87 3.14
C ASP A 9 -14.72 -29.38 3.89
N SER A 10 -13.73 -28.86 3.14
CA SER A 10 -12.83 -27.79 3.61
C SER A 10 -13.05 -26.46 2.84
N LYS A 11 -14.26 -26.25 2.31
CA LYS A 11 -14.72 -24.98 1.75
C LYS A 11 -15.68 -24.30 2.74
N SER A 12 -15.16 -23.72 3.82
CA SER A 12 -15.85 -22.65 4.55
C SER A 12 -15.04 -22.25 5.77
N LEU A 13 -14.11 -21.30 5.58
CA LEU A 13 -13.84 -20.21 6.53
C LEU A 13 -12.89 -19.13 5.95
N ASP A 14 -12.51 -19.22 4.67
CA ASP A 14 -11.85 -18.14 3.94
C ASP A 14 -12.88 -17.08 3.45
N HIS A 15 -13.64 -16.48 4.37
CA HIS A 15 -14.10 -15.11 4.12
C HIS A 15 -12.90 -14.20 4.34
N LYS A 16 -11.97 -14.17 3.36
CA LYS A 16 -11.12 -13.00 3.15
C LYS A 16 -12.07 -11.82 3.11
N GLN A 17 -12.00 -10.94 4.10
CA GLN A 17 -12.51 -9.58 3.96
C GLN A 17 -11.72 -8.99 2.79
N HIS A 18 -12.24 -9.14 1.58
CA HIS A 18 -11.63 -8.65 0.36
C HIS A 18 -11.67 -7.13 0.46
N PHE A 19 -10.55 -6.54 0.86
CA PHE A 19 -10.32 -5.12 0.65
C PHE A 19 -10.27 -4.93 -0.87
N ASP A 20 -11.29 -4.27 -1.41
CA ASP A 20 -11.38 -4.03 -2.85
C ASP A 20 -10.49 -2.84 -3.22
N ILE A 21 -9.25 -3.16 -3.59
CA ILE A 21 -8.22 -2.20 -4.00
C ILE A 21 -8.70 -1.37 -5.21
N SER A 22 -9.49 -1.98 -6.11
CA SER A 22 -10.06 -1.29 -7.27
C SER A 22 -11.01 -0.17 -6.84
N SER A 23 -11.81 -0.40 -5.80
CA SER A 23 -12.67 0.62 -5.20
C SER A 23 -11.85 1.76 -4.58
N LEU A 24 -10.77 1.47 -3.85
CA LEU A 24 -9.90 2.52 -3.31
C LEU A 24 -9.25 3.34 -4.44
N HIS A 25 -8.81 2.71 -5.52
CA HIS A 25 -8.18 3.42 -6.63
C HIS A 25 -9.13 4.42 -7.33
N ILE A 26 -10.43 4.11 -7.39
CA ILE A 26 -11.43 5.02 -7.95
C ILE A 26 -11.62 6.23 -7.04
N VAL A 27 -11.69 6.01 -5.74
CA VAL A 27 -12.04 7.08 -4.81
C VAL A 27 -10.82 7.89 -4.36
N LYS A 28 -9.59 7.37 -4.50
CA LYS A 28 -8.35 8.07 -4.14
C LYS A 28 -8.26 9.45 -4.79
N SER A 29 -8.54 9.58 -6.09
CA SER A 29 -8.46 10.87 -6.77
C SER A 29 -9.41 11.91 -6.19
N GLU A 30 -10.62 11.49 -5.79
CA GLU A 30 -11.59 12.37 -5.15
C GLU A 30 -11.16 12.76 -3.73
N ILE A 31 -10.59 11.82 -2.99
CA ILE A 31 -10.02 12.07 -1.66
C ILE A 31 -8.83 13.04 -1.76
N ASP A 32 -7.92 12.85 -2.72
CA ASP A 32 -6.77 13.71 -2.94
C ASP A 32 -7.22 15.14 -3.29
N VAL A 33 -8.25 15.31 -4.13
CA VAL A 33 -8.84 16.62 -4.42
C VAL A 33 -9.39 17.27 -3.14
N SER A 34 -10.10 16.51 -2.31
CA SER A 34 -10.65 17.00 -1.04
C SER A 34 -9.56 17.39 -0.05
N ILE A 35 -8.48 16.60 0.08
CA ILE A 35 -7.33 16.91 0.94
C ILE A 35 -6.62 18.18 0.45
N ASN A 36 -6.37 18.30 -0.86
CA ASN A 36 -5.72 19.47 -1.44
C ASN A 36 -6.53 20.76 -1.25
N GLN A 37 -7.87 20.68 -1.30
CA GLN A 37 -8.74 21.82 -0.99
C GLN A 37 -8.58 22.27 0.46
N VAL A 38 -8.51 21.32 1.40
CA VAL A 38 -8.31 21.60 2.83
C VAL A 38 -6.93 22.22 3.07
N GLU A 39 -5.89 21.69 2.43
CA GLU A 39 -4.54 22.26 2.50
C GLU A 39 -4.48 23.68 1.92
N ALA A 40 -5.15 23.93 0.79
CA ALA A 40 -5.23 25.26 0.20
C ALA A 40 -5.94 26.27 1.13
N ALA A 41 -7.07 25.87 1.73
CA ALA A 41 -7.79 26.70 2.70
C ALA A 41 -6.93 26.99 3.94
N LEU A 42 -6.19 25.98 4.44
CA LEU A 42 -5.26 26.15 5.56
C LEU A 42 -4.10 27.09 5.23
N ASN A 43 -3.52 26.98 4.04
CA ASN A 43 -2.44 27.88 3.60
C ASN A 43 -2.90 29.33 3.50
N LEU A 44 -4.15 29.56 3.06
CA LEU A 44 -4.77 30.89 3.06
C LEU A 44 -4.95 31.43 4.48
N TYR A 45 -5.44 30.60 5.41
CA TYR A 45 -5.59 30.97 6.81
C TYR A 45 -4.24 31.24 7.52
N MET A 46 -3.20 30.45 7.19
CA MET A 46 -1.84 30.70 7.68
C MET A 46 -1.28 32.04 7.20
N SER A 47 -1.61 32.42 5.97
CA SER A 47 -1.17 33.69 5.37
C SER A 47 -1.95 34.88 5.91
N ASP A 48 -3.24 34.70 6.19
CA ASP A 48 -4.14 35.71 6.76
C ASP A 48 -5.10 35.09 7.78
N GLN A 49 -4.80 35.27 9.06
CA GLN A 49 -5.59 34.73 10.18
C GLN A 49 -7.01 35.31 10.27
N THR A 50 -7.30 36.40 9.55
CA THR A 50 -8.66 36.96 9.48
C THR A 50 -9.52 36.29 8.39
N ASN A 51 -8.88 35.56 7.47
CA ASN A 51 -9.54 34.93 6.35
C ASN A 51 -10.01 33.51 6.73
N THR A 52 -11.27 33.42 7.15
CA THR A 52 -11.92 32.15 7.52
C THR A 52 -12.62 31.46 6.36
N VAL A 53 -12.48 31.99 5.14
CA VAL A 53 -13.17 31.49 3.96
C VAL A 53 -12.70 30.07 3.65
N GLY A 54 -13.65 29.14 3.58
CA GLY A 54 -13.41 27.75 3.21
C GLY A 54 -12.98 26.82 4.35
N LEU A 55 -12.75 27.31 5.58
CA LEU A 55 -12.37 26.46 6.73
C LEU A 55 -13.52 25.54 7.19
N PHE A 56 -14.76 26.05 7.23
CA PHE A 56 -15.94 25.24 7.53
C PHE A 56 -16.21 24.22 6.42
N ASP A 57 -16.14 24.64 5.16
CA ASP A 57 -16.30 23.74 4.01
C ASP A 57 -15.22 22.64 4.03
N SER A 58 -13.99 22.98 4.45
CA SER A 58 -12.90 22.03 4.64
C SER A 58 -13.21 20.98 5.71
N ALA A 59 -13.84 21.38 6.82
CA ALA A 59 -14.26 20.45 7.85
C ALA A 59 -15.31 19.45 7.32
N ASP A 60 -16.27 19.93 6.52
CA ASP A 60 -17.28 19.09 5.87
C ASP A 60 -16.66 18.13 4.84
N SER A 61 -15.70 18.59 4.03
CA SER A 61 -14.96 17.75 3.08
C SER A 61 -14.23 16.61 3.79
N ILE A 62 -13.55 16.86 4.92
CA ILE A 62 -12.90 15.79 5.70
C ILE A 62 -13.91 14.80 6.28
N ASN A 63 -15.09 15.27 6.71
CA ASN A 63 -16.14 14.38 7.20
C ASN A 63 -16.71 13.48 6.07
N GLN A 64 -16.83 14.01 4.85
CA GLN A 64 -17.19 13.23 3.67
C GLN A 64 -16.13 12.16 3.35
N VAL A 65 -14.85 12.52 3.40
CA VAL A 65 -13.72 11.58 3.26
C VAL A 65 -13.79 10.48 4.33
N SER A 66 -14.06 10.83 5.59
CA SER A 66 -14.28 9.85 6.68
C SER A 66 -15.44 8.89 6.35
N GLY A 67 -16.55 9.41 5.79
CA GLY A 67 -17.69 8.60 5.34
C GLY A 67 -17.33 7.58 4.26
N ILE A 68 -16.55 7.99 3.26
CA ILE A 68 -16.03 7.10 2.21
C ILE A 68 -15.14 6.00 2.81
N LEU A 69 -14.22 6.38 3.70
CA LEU A 69 -13.30 5.44 4.35
C LEU A 69 -14.03 4.43 5.26
N ARG A 70 -15.17 4.83 5.87
CA ARG A 70 -16.07 3.92 6.60
C ARG A 70 -16.68 2.85 5.69
N LEU A 71 -17.09 3.22 4.47
CA LEU A 71 -17.60 2.24 3.50
C LEU A 71 -16.52 1.23 3.11
N MET A 72 -15.25 1.67 3.06
CA MET A 72 -14.09 0.81 2.79
C MET A 72 -13.53 0.10 4.04
N ARG A 73 -14.13 0.30 5.22
CA ARG A 73 -13.72 -0.29 6.51
C ARG A 73 -12.26 -0.04 6.89
N MET A 74 -11.77 1.16 6.61
CA MET A 74 -10.38 1.56 6.92
C MET A 74 -10.29 2.21 8.31
N ASP A 75 -10.42 1.40 9.37
CA ASP A 75 -10.55 1.85 10.76
C ASP A 75 -9.49 2.89 11.19
N GLY A 76 -8.22 2.68 10.84
CA GLY A 76 -7.14 3.63 11.17
C GLY A 76 -7.28 4.99 10.48
N ALA A 77 -7.70 5.00 9.21
CA ALA A 77 -7.86 6.22 8.43
C ALA A 77 -9.09 7.01 8.89
N ILE A 78 -10.16 6.30 9.32
CA ILE A 78 -11.37 6.91 9.89
C ILE A 78 -11.03 7.65 11.18
N GLU A 79 -10.30 7.02 12.11
CA GLU A 79 -9.90 7.65 13.38
C GLU A 79 -9.05 8.91 13.16
N LEU A 80 -8.16 8.89 12.16
CA LEU A 80 -7.36 10.06 11.79
C LEU A 80 -8.24 11.17 11.18
N CYS A 81 -9.14 10.84 10.26
CA CYS A 81 -10.06 11.83 9.67
C CYS A 81 -10.96 12.46 10.73
N ASP A 82 -11.49 11.67 11.66
CA ASP A 82 -12.33 12.17 12.75
C ASP A 82 -11.52 13.07 13.71
N ALA A 83 -10.23 12.79 13.93
CA ALA A 83 -9.34 13.67 14.69
C ALA A 83 -9.03 14.97 13.94
N ILE A 84 -8.75 14.90 12.63
CA ILE A 84 -8.53 16.05 11.73
C ILE A 84 -9.76 16.96 11.70
N HIS A 85 -10.95 16.37 11.57
CA HIS A 85 -12.19 17.11 11.58
C HIS A 85 -12.40 17.85 12.92
N LYS A 86 -12.13 17.19 14.06
CA LYS A 86 -12.25 17.82 15.39
C LYS A 86 -11.28 18.98 15.59
N ILE A 87 -10.03 18.86 15.13
CA ILE A 87 -9.06 19.97 15.25
C ILE A 87 -9.40 21.13 14.31
N LEU A 88 -9.90 20.84 13.10
CA LEU A 88 -10.41 21.87 12.19
C LEU A 88 -11.57 22.65 12.80
N LEU A 89 -12.56 21.97 13.38
CA LEU A 89 -13.68 22.63 14.07
C LEU A 89 -13.20 23.45 15.27
N TYR A 90 -12.26 22.91 16.05
CA TYR A 90 -11.69 23.63 17.19
C TYR A 90 -11.02 24.95 16.76
N ILE A 91 -10.25 24.93 15.65
CA ILE A 91 -9.63 26.12 15.06
C ILE A 91 -10.70 27.11 14.57
N CYS A 92 -11.79 26.63 13.97
CA CYS A 92 -12.90 27.47 13.52
C CYS A 92 -13.63 28.16 14.68
N GLU A 93 -13.76 27.49 15.82
CA GLU A 93 -14.42 28.02 17.02
C GLU A 93 -13.51 28.98 17.82
N HIS A 94 -12.18 28.84 17.71
CA HIS A 94 -11.19 29.55 18.53
C HIS A 94 -10.20 30.37 17.68
N LEU A 95 -10.72 31.18 16.76
CA LEU A 95 -9.95 31.98 15.80
C LEU A 95 -8.89 32.90 16.43
N ASP A 96 -9.13 33.40 17.65
CA ASP A 96 -8.24 34.34 18.35
C ASP A 96 -7.08 33.64 19.10
N SER A 97 -7.10 32.31 19.22
CA SER A 97 -6.13 31.53 19.99
C SER A 97 -5.60 30.29 19.26
N SER A 98 -5.55 30.35 17.93
CA SER A 98 -4.96 29.27 17.12
C SER A 98 -3.46 29.18 17.40
N ASP A 99 -3.04 28.10 18.06
CA ASP A 99 -1.63 27.80 18.26
C ASP A 99 -1.03 27.27 16.94
N ASP A 100 0.15 27.76 16.54
CA ASP A 100 0.93 27.21 15.40
C ASP A 100 1.11 25.69 15.50
N SER A 101 1.13 25.15 16.73
CA SER A 101 1.22 23.71 16.98
C SER A 101 0.01 22.91 16.48
N GLN A 102 -1.18 23.51 16.49
CA GLN A 102 -2.42 22.88 16.01
C GLN A 102 -2.46 22.84 14.48
N ILE A 103 -2.09 23.95 13.83
CA ILE A 103 -1.98 24.03 12.38
C ILE A 103 -0.92 23.05 11.86
N THR A 104 0.24 22.98 12.53
CA THR A 104 1.31 22.03 12.18
C THR A 104 0.87 20.57 12.35
N ALA A 105 0.11 20.25 13.42
CA ALA A 105 -0.40 18.90 13.63
C ALA A 105 -1.49 18.52 12.61
N LEU A 106 -2.26 19.50 12.16
CA LEU A 106 -3.28 19.33 11.14
C LEU A 106 -2.66 19.08 9.75
N SER A 107 -1.68 19.89 9.34
CA SER A 107 -0.97 19.67 8.07
C SER A 107 -0.22 18.33 8.06
N GLU A 108 0.45 17.97 9.15
CA GLU A 108 1.07 16.65 9.31
C GLU A 108 0.02 15.53 9.23
N GLY A 109 -1.17 15.72 9.80
CA GLY A 109 -2.29 14.79 9.73
C GLY A 109 -2.79 14.55 8.30
N LEU A 110 -3.02 15.62 7.54
CA LEU A 110 -3.47 15.56 6.14
C LEU A 110 -2.43 14.86 5.26
N MET A 111 -1.16 15.26 5.39
CA MET A 111 -0.05 14.63 4.67
C MET A 111 0.02 13.14 5.01
N THR A 112 -0.01 12.78 6.29
CA THR A 112 0.05 11.36 6.73
C THR A 112 -1.11 10.54 6.18
N LEU A 113 -2.32 11.12 6.12
CA LEU A 113 -3.50 10.46 5.55
C LEU A 113 -3.30 10.17 4.06
N SER A 114 -2.89 11.16 3.26
CA SER A 114 -2.62 10.97 1.82
C SER A 114 -1.54 9.92 1.59
N ARG A 115 -0.40 10.01 2.30
CA ARG A 115 0.69 9.02 2.22
C ARG A 115 0.23 7.61 2.58
N TYR A 116 -0.66 7.48 3.57
CA TYR A 116 -1.20 6.18 3.98
C TYR A 116 -2.11 5.55 2.93
N LEU A 117 -2.94 6.33 2.24
CA LEU A 117 -3.77 5.80 1.16
C LEU A 117 -2.91 5.31 -0.02
N GLU A 118 -1.83 6.04 -0.36
CA GLU A 118 -0.85 5.56 -1.32
C GLU A 118 -0.13 4.29 -0.88
N PHE A 119 0.28 4.22 0.39
CA PHE A 119 0.86 3.02 0.98
C PHE A 119 -0.06 1.80 0.82
N VAL A 120 -1.36 1.96 1.12
CA VAL A 120 -2.33 0.88 1.01
C VAL A 120 -2.49 0.42 -0.44
N LEU A 121 -2.51 1.36 -1.40
CA LEU A 121 -2.55 1.02 -2.83
C LEU A 121 -1.28 0.31 -3.31
N LEU A 122 -0.12 0.67 -2.76
CA LEU A 122 1.18 0.10 -3.17
C LEU A 122 1.47 -1.28 -2.58
N ARG A 123 1.17 -1.45 -1.29
CA ARG A 123 1.48 -2.68 -0.57
C ARG A 123 0.30 -3.63 -0.49
N GLU A 124 -0.89 -3.19 -0.88
CA GLU A 124 -2.13 -3.97 -0.76
C GLU A 124 -2.38 -4.46 0.69
N THR A 125 -1.83 -3.74 1.68
CA THR A 125 -1.96 -4.11 3.08
C THR A 125 -2.41 -2.96 3.95
N LEU A 126 -3.29 -3.26 4.90
CA LEU A 126 -3.77 -2.32 5.90
C LEU A 126 -2.87 -2.39 7.15
N SER A 127 -2.29 -1.25 7.53
CA SER A 127 -1.47 -1.10 8.75
C SER A 127 -1.94 0.11 9.57
N PRO A 128 -3.09 0.04 10.27
CA PRO A 128 -3.69 1.18 10.95
C PRO A 128 -2.82 1.75 12.09
N GLN A 129 -1.90 0.94 12.63
CA GLN A 129 -0.94 1.36 13.66
C GLN A 129 -0.04 2.52 13.23
N LEU A 130 0.19 2.70 11.92
CA LEU A 130 1.02 3.77 11.36
C LEU A 130 0.42 5.17 11.61
N LEU A 131 -0.91 5.25 11.74
CA LEU A 131 -1.64 6.51 11.90
C LEU A 131 -1.81 6.93 13.36
N LEU A 132 -1.59 6.02 14.32
CA LEU A 132 -1.76 6.29 15.74
C LEU A 132 -0.89 7.43 16.29
N PRO A 133 0.38 7.60 15.89
CA PRO A 133 1.22 8.67 16.44
C PRO A 133 0.64 10.06 16.18
N ILE A 134 0.22 10.33 14.94
CA ILE A 134 -0.34 11.62 14.54
C ILE A 134 -1.75 11.81 15.11
N THR A 135 -2.59 10.77 15.07
CA THR A 135 -3.93 10.80 15.67
C THR A 135 -3.85 11.12 17.17
N ASN A 136 -2.92 10.48 17.88
CA ASN A 136 -2.70 10.73 19.31
C ASN A 136 -2.01 12.07 19.60
N LYS A 137 -1.25 12.63 18.65
CA LYS A 137 -0.71 13.98 18.75
C LYS A 137 -1.85 15.00 18.70
N ILE A 138 -2.76 14.87 17.73
CA ILE A 138 -3.96 15.71 17.60
C ILE A 138 -4.85 15.57 18.85
N ASN A 139 -5.14 14.33 19.28
CA ASN A 139 -5.96 14.11 20.47
C ASN A 139 -5.36 14.74 21.74
N ARG A 140 -4.03 14.77 21.89
CA ARG A 140 -3.38 15.45 23.04
C ARG A 140 -3.58 16.96 22.99
N LEU A 141 -3.49 17.58 21.81
CA LEU A 141 -3.71 19.02 21.65
C LEU A 141 -5.16 19.41 22.02
N LEU A 142 -6.12 18.55 21.69
CA LEU A 142 -7.55 18.73 21.98
C LEU A 142 -7.97 18.21 23.37
N ASN A 143 -7.04 17.75 24.22
CA ASN A 143 -7.33 17.08 25.50
C ASN A 143 -8.30 15.88 25.41
N LEU A 144 -8.31 15.19 24.27
CA LEU A 144 -9.10 13.99 24.01
C LEU A 144 -8.41 12.72 24.52
N PRO A 145 -9.17 11.63 24.79
CA PRO A 145 -8.59 10.35 25.17
C PRO A 145 -7.68 9.81 24.05
N ILE A 146 -6.58 9.19 24.47
CA ILE A 146 -5.58 8.64 23.56
C ILE A 146 -6.02 7.24 23.15
N ILE A 147 -5.93 6.95 21.85
CA ILE A 147 -6.26 5.65 21.27
C ILE A 147 -5.09 4.70 21.48
N SER A 148 -5.39 3.50 21.97
CA SER A 148 -4.40 2.44 22.18
C SER A 148 -4.20 1.60 20.91
N GLU A 149 -3.04 0.93 20.81
CA GLU A 149 -2.74 0.04 19.68
C GLU A 149 -3.75 -1.11 19.56
N GLY A 150 -4.34 -1.56 20.67
CA GLY A 150 -5.32 -2.65 20.70
C GLY A 150 -6.70 -2.30 20.15
N GLN A 151 -7.02 -1.02 19.94
CA GLN A 151 -8.33 -0.58 19.42
C GLN A 151 -8.68 -1.30 18.09
N PHE A 152 -7.72 -1.48 17.19
CA PHE A 152 -7.94 -2.11 15.89
C PHE A 152 -8.09 -3.64 15.95
N LEU A 153 -7.75 -4.25 17.08
CA LEU A 153 -7.95 -5.68 17.32
C LEU A 153 -9.31 -5.98 17.93
N LEU A 154 -10.06 -4.97 18.40
CA LEU A 154 -11.38 -5.18 19.02
C LEU A 154 -12.35 -5.91 18.10
N ASN A 155 -12.33 -5.60 16.80
CA ASN A 155 -13.16 -6.26 15.78
C ASN A 155 -12.83 -7.75 15.56
N HIS A 156 -11.68 -8.21 16.09
CA HIS A 156 -11.22 -9.60 15.97
C HIS A 156 -11.35 -10.37 17.30
N ILE A 157 -11.64 -9.66 18.41
CA ILE A 157 -11.69 -10.21 19.77
C ILE A 157 -13.15 -10.18 20.23
N ASP A 158 -13.93 -11.14 19.74
CA ASP A 158 -15.32 -11.33 20.15
C ASP A 158 -15.45 -12.25 21.37
N ASP A 159 -16.65 -12.30 21.97
CA ASP A 159 -16.94 -13.24 23.07
C ASP A 159 -16.66 -14.70 22.68
N ALA A 160 -16.85 -15.06 21.40
CA ALA A 160 -16.49 -16.36 20.86
C ALA A 160 -14.97 -16.62 20.84
N PHE A 161 -14.17 -15.59 20.56
CA PHE A 161 -12.70 -15.66 20.64
C PHE A 161 -12.26 -15.92 22.08
N ILE A 162 -12.84 -15.20 23.05
CA ILE A 162 -12.53 -15.39 24.46
C ILE A 162 -12.89 -16.83 24.87
N GLN A 163 -14.10 -17.29 24.56
CA GLN A 163 -14.56 -18.65 24.92
C GLN A 163 -13.69 -19.76 24.30
N ARG A 164 -13.30 -19.64 23.03
CA ARG A 164 -12.43 -20.62 22.34
C ARG A 164 -11.05 -20.73 23.00
N ASN A 165 -10.48 -19.59 23.41
CA ASN A 165 -9.09 -19.54 23.88
C ASN A 165 -8.96 -19.77 25.40
N LEU A 166 -10.06 -19.67 26.17
CA LEU A 166 -10.10 -20.04 27.58
C LEU A 166 -9.71 -21.51 27.79
N SER A 167 -10.15 -22.43 26.93
CA SER A 167 -9.81 -23.86 27.01
C SER A 167 -8.39 -24.18 26.54
N THR A 168 -7.82 -23.38 25.65
CA THR A 168 -6.53 -23.65 24.99
C THR A 168 -5.34 -23.17 25.80
N LEU A 169 -5.45 -22.01 26.45
CA LEU A 169 -4.33 -21.34 27.13
C LEU A 169 -4.39 -21.44 28.66
N VAL A 170 -5.54 -21.72 29.25
CA VAL A 170 -5.69 -21.75 30.71
C VAL A 170 -5.60 -23.19 31.22
N LYS A 171 -4.42 -23.56 31.74
CA LYS A 171 -4.29 -24.80 32.52
C LYS A 171 -5.17 -24.70 33.78
N PRO A 172 -5.86 -25.78 34.20
CA PRO A 172 -6.70 -25.75 35.39
C PRO A 172 -5.86 -25.39 36.62
N SER A 173 -6.18 -24.29 37.29
CA SER A 173 -5.51 -23.88 38.54
C SER A 173 -5.76 -24.91 39.63
N ILE A 174 -4.67 -25.43 40.22
CA ILE A 174 -4.69 -26.42 41.31
C ILE A 174 -4.75 -25.72 42.69
N LEU A 175 -4.65 -24.39 42.73
CA LEU A 175 -4.60 -23.64 43.99
C LEU A 175 -5.96 -23.04 44.35
N THR A 176 -6.72 -23.82 45.12
CA THR A 176 -7.83 -23.35 45.94
C THR A 176 -7.35 -22.38 47.04
N GLU A 177 -8.03 -21.23 47.09
CA GLU A 177 -8.31 -20.41 48.27
C GLU A 177 -7.17 -19.66 49.00
N LYS A 178 -7.42 -18.35 49.16
CA LYS A 178 -6.79 -17.36 50.06
C LYS A 178 -5.42 -16.81 49.64
N ALA A 179 -5.42 -16.02 48.56
CA ALA A 179 -4.43 -14.94 48.46
C ALA A 179 -4.84 -13.80 49.40
N THR A 180 -3.97 -13.45 50.34
CA THR A 180 -4.13 -12.28 51.20
C THR A 180 -3.91 -11.02 50.36
N ASP A 181 -4.64 -9.93 50.59
CA ASP A 181 -4.38 -8.63 49.92
C ASP A 181 -2.92 -8.18 50.04
N LYS A 182 -2.24 -8.62 51.12
CA LYS A 182 -0.80 -8.40 51.36
C LYS A 182 0.10 -9.06 50.31
N ASP A 183 -0.26 -10.23 49.81
CA ASP A 183 0.52 -10.95 48.80
C ASP A 183 0.40 -10.26 47.43
N ARG A 184 -0.80 -9.74 47.09
CA ARG A 184 -1.00 -8.91 45.89
C ARG A 184 -0.25 -7.60 45.99
N ALA A 185 -0.29 -6.92 47.14
CA ALA A 185 0.47 -5.69 47.35
C ALA A 185 1.99 -5.90 47.23
N TYR A 186 2.50 -7.06 47.68
CA TYR A 186 3.90 -7.44 47.49
C TYR A 186 4.25 -7.66 46.02
N LEU A 187 3.43 -8.42 45.28
CA LEU A 187 3.62 -8.65 43.85
C LEU A 187 3.50 -7.35 43.03
N ALA A 188 2.58 -6.46 43.39
CA ALA A 188 2.45 -5.13 42.81
C ALA A 188 3.73 -4.31 43.02
N ARG A 189 4.25 -4.29 44.25
CA ARG A 189 5.51 -3.59 44.55
C ARG A 189 6.69 -4.17 43.77
N LEU A 190 6.75 -5.50 43.61
CA LEU A 190 7.77 -6.16 42.81
C LEU A 190 7.70 -5.71 41.34
N PHE A 191 6.50 -5.72 40.75
CA PHE A 191 6.26 -5.24 39.40
C PHE A 191 6.60 -3.74 39.25
N GLN A 192 6.17 -2.92 40.20
CA GLN A 192 6.40 -1.48 40.23
C GLN A 192 7.90 -1.14 40.30
N THR A 193 8.68 -1.90 41.07
CA THR A 193 10.15 -1.69 41.12
C THR A 193 10.81 -1.97 39.77
N GLY A 194 10.42 -3.05 39.09
CA GLY A 194 10.92 -3.35 37.75
C GLY A 194 10.48 -2.31 36.72
N LEU A 195 9.19 -1.96 36.71
CA LEU A 195 8.63 -0.97 35.79
C LEU A 195 9.26 0.41 35.95
N ASN A 196 9.48 0.87 37.19
CA ASN A 196 10.11 2.16 37.44
C ASN A 196 11.53 2.24 36.85
N ASN A 197 12.29 1.14 36.88
CA ASN A 197 13.63 1.08 36.29
C ASN A 197 13.57 1.05 34.75
N VAL A 198 12.54 0.42 34.16
CA VAL A 198 12.26 0.46 32.72
C VAL A 198 11.88 1.87 32.26
N LEU A 199 10.97 2.54 32.96
CA LEU A 199 10.55 3.91 32.64
C LEU A 199 11.70 4.92 32.75
N LYS A 200 12.61 4.73 33.70
CA LYS A 200 13.83 5.55 33.89
C LYS A 200 14.96 5.21 32.91
N LYS A 201 14.77 4.27 31.97
CA LYS A 201 15.79 3.78 31.02
C LYS A 201 17.07 3.24 31.71
N LYS A 202 16.94 2.67 32.92
CA LYS A 202 18.04 2.10 33.72
C LYS A 202 17.83 0.62 34.07
N ALA A 203 16.93 -0.05 33.36
CA ALA A 203 16.55 -1.43 33.65
C ALA A 203 17.69 -2.42 33.42
N LYS A 204 17.88 -3.33 34.38
CA LYS A 204 18.75 -4.50 34.27
C LYS A 204 17.91 -5.75 34.00
N ALA A 205 18.54 -6.85 33.61
CA ALA A 205 17.86 -8.13 33.38
C ALA A 205 17.05 -8.58 34.59
N VAL A 206 17.54 -8.26 35.80
CA VAL A 206 16.87 -8.57 37.06
C VAL A 206 15.52 -7.87 37.19
N ASP A 207 15.37 -6.65 36.67
CA ASP A 207 14.11 -5.89 36.72
C ASP A 207 13.02 -6.53 35.85
N PHE A 208 13.39 -7.12 34.70
CA PHE A 208 12.46 -7.89 33.86
C PHE A 208 12.06 -9.20 34.52
N ILE A 209 12.98 -9.88 35.19
CA ILE A 209 12.70 -11.11 35.97
C ILE A 209 11.71 -10.81 37.11
N TYR A 210 11.83 -9.65 37.76
CA TYR A 210 10.87 -9.23 38.80
C TYR A 210 9.47 -9.04 38.25
N MET A 211 9.32 -8.38 37.09
CA MET A 211 8.03 -8.24 36.43
C MET A 211 7.46 -9.59 35.98
N GLN A 212 8.29 -10.47 35.43
CA GLN A 212 7.91 -11.82 34.98
C GLN A 212 7.37 -12.66 36.13
N LYS A 213 8.10 -12.73 37.25
CA LYS A 213 7.68 -13.50 38.44
C LYS A 213 6.39 -12.96 39.05
N ALA A 214 6.21 -11.64 39.05
CA ALA A 214 4.98 -11.04 39.56
C ALA A 214 3.76 -11.47 38.74
N VAL A 215 3.87 -11.43 37.40
CA VAL A 215 2.76 -11.81 36.52
C VAL A 215 2.53 -13.31 36.44
N GLU A 216 3.58 -14.12 36.47
CA GLU A 216 3.45 -15.58 36.54
C GLU A 216 2.66 -16.03 37.78
N GLN A 217 3.00 -15.49 38.95
CA GLN A 217 2.30 -15.82 40.19
C GLN A 217 0.83 -15.37 40.20
N ILE A 218 0.45 -14.36 39.42
CA ILE A 218 -0.93 -13.90 39.28
C ILE A 218 -1.67 -14.78 38.27
N ALA A 219 -1.06 -15.07 37.13
CA ALA A 219 -1.62 -15.92 36.08
C ALA A 219 -1.97 -17.33 36.60
N ASP A 220 -1.16 -17.89 37.50
CA ASP A 220 -1.40 -19.21 38.09
C ASP A 220 -2.55 -19.22 39.12
N ARG A 221 -2.93 -18.04 39.67
CA ARG A 221 -3.90 -17.88 40.76
C ARG A 221 -5.29 -17.42 40.31
N GLU A 222 -5.43 -16.91 39.08
CA GLU A 222 -6.70 -16.40 38.57
C GLU A 222 -7.57 -17.51 37.94
N PRO A 223 -8.91 -17.45 38.09
CA PRO A 223 -9.83 -18.46 37.57
C PRO A 223 -9.95 -18.43 36.03
N GLN A 224 -10.59 -19.46 35.45
CA GLN A 224 -10.92 -19.60 34.02
C GLN A 224 -11.99 -18.59 33.54
N ASN A 225 -11.68 -17.30 33.65
CA ASN A 225 -12.49 -16.17 33.22
C ASN A 225 -11.68 -15.32 32.22
N ALA A 226 -12.30 -14.29 31.61
CA ALA A 226 -11.62 -13.35 30.71
C ALA A 226 -10.35 -12.72 31.31
N GLU A 227 -10.34 -12.47 32.63
CA GLU A 227 -9.13 -12.02 33.35
C GLU A 227 -8.02 -13.06 33.40
N GLY A 228 -8.35 -14.35 33.52
CA GLY A 228 -7.37 -15.44 33.43
C GLY A 228 -6.71 -15.48 32.05
N LEU A 229 -7.48 -15.31 30.98
CA LEU A 229 -6.94 -15.20 29.61
C LEU A 229 -6.00 -14.00 29.48
N TYR A 230 -6.40 -12.83 30.00
CA TYR A 230 -5.55 -11.63 30.03
C TYR A 230 -4.20 -11.90 30.70
N TRP A 231 -4.19 -12.52 31.88
CA TRP A 231 -2.95 -12.78 32.62
C TRP A 231 -2.08 -13.87 31.98
N GLN A 232 -2.66 -14.86 31.31
CA GLN A 232 -1.88 -15.85 30.54
C GLN A 232 -1.18 -15.20 29.34
N ILE A 233 -1.86 -14.32 28.61
CA ILE A 233 -1.25 -13.55 27.50
C ILE A 233 -0.18 -12.60 28.06
N ALA A 234 -0.48 -11.89 29.16
CA ALA A 234 0.46 -10.98 29.82
C ALA A 234 1.72 -11.69 30.32
N LYS A 235 1.58 -12.91 30.84
CA LYS A 235 2.70 -13.77 31.25
C LYS A 235 3.65 -13.98 30.08
N GLN A 236 3.12 -14.40 28.92
CA GLN A 236 3.96 -14.61 27.75
C GLN A 236 4.62 -13.31 27.29
N VAL A 237 3.84 -12.22 27.15
CA VAL A 237 4.38 -10.92 26.72
C VAL A 237 5.56 -10.51 27.57
N ILE A 238 5.45 -10.58 28.90
CA ILE A 238 6.53 -10.15 29.80
C ILE A 238 7.74 -11.09 29.71
N THR A 239 7.54 -12.39 29.48
CA THR A 239 8.67 -13.31 29.24
C THR A 239 9.49 -12.96 28.00
N THR A 240 8.88 -12.27 27.03
CA THR A 240 9.56 -11.84 25.79
C THR A 240 10.28 -10.50 25.91
N LEU A 241 10.06 -9.73 26.98
CA LEU A 241 10.66 -8.41 27.16
C LEU A 241 12.11 -8.50 27.66
N ASN A 242 13.02 -7.87 26.92
CA ASN A 242 14.46 -7.87 27.19
C ASN A 242 15.00 -6.44 27.32
N GLN A 243 16.27 -6.30 27.76
CA GLN A 243 16.92 -4.98 27.89
C GLN A 243 17.01 -4.20 26.57
N ASN A 244 17.06 -4.90 25.43
CA ASN A 244 17.21 -4.30 24.10
C ASN A 244 15.87 -4.02 23.40
N THR A 245 14.75 -4.25 24.09
CA THR A 245 13.42 -4.05 23.52
C THR A 245 13.06 -2.57 23.49
N TYR A 246 12.73 -2.04 22.31
CA TYR A 246 12.15 -0.71 22.19
C TYR A 246 10.68 -0.73 22.64
N LEU A 247 10.33 0.14 23.60
CA LEU A 247 8.96 0.29 24.09
C LEU A 247 8.41 1.66 23.69
N SER A 248 7.35 1.67 22.89
CA SER A 248 6.59 2.88 22.57
C SER A 248 5.95 3.46 23.84
N ASP A 249 5.58 4.75 23.82
CA ASP A 249 4.91 5.37 24.97
C ASP A 249 3.52 4.78 25.23
N GLY A 250 2.83 4.30 24.18
CA GLY A 250 1.59 3.54 24.31
C GLY A 250 1.80 2.23 25.08
N ARG A 251 2.85 1.49 24.72
CA ARG A 251 3.23 0.24 25.37
C ARG A 251 3.69 0.39 26.82
N LYS A 252 4.40 1.48 27.14
CA LYS A 252 4.70 1.84 28.54
C LYS A 252 3.44 2.10 29.36
N ARG A 253 2.40 2.68 28.76
CA ARG A 253 1.11 2.87 29.44
C ARG A 253 0.38 1.57 29.66
N ILE A 254 0.46 0.62 28.72
CA ILE A 254 -0.08 -0.73 28.89
C ILE A 254 0.62 -1.42 30.08
N LEU A 255 1.95 -1.32 30.19
CA LEU A 255 2.68 -1.82 31.37
C LEU A 255 2.26 -1.12 32.68
N ALA A 256 2.00 0.19 32.65
CA ALA A 256 1.48 0.91 33.82
C ALA A 256 0.04 0.51 34.16
N GLN A 257 -0.80 0.19 33.17
CA GLN A 257 -2.14 -0.34 33.38
C GLN A 257 -2.08 -1.77 33.94
N MET A 258 -1.15 -2.60 33.46
CA MET A 258 -0.86 -3.91 34.05
C MET A 258 -0.49 -3.77 35.53
N GLU A 259 0.41 -2.84 35.90
CA GLU A 259 0.78 -2.59 37.30
C GLU A 259 -0.42 -2.25 38.18
N ARG A 260 -1.30 -1.37 37.70
CA ARG A 260 -2.54 -1.01 38.41
C ARG A 260 -3.49 -2.21 38.56
N ARG A 261 -3.60 -3.06 37.53
CA ARG A 261 -4.39 -4.30 37.56
C ARG A 261 -3.78 -5.36 38.49
N VAL A 262 -2.46 -5.37 38.67
CA VAL A 262 -1.81 -6.21 39.70
C VAL A 262 -2.15 -5.70 41.12
N ALA A 263 -2.15 -4.37 41.31
CA ALA A 263 -2.36 -3.74 42.61
C ALA A 263 -3.81 -3.81 43.10
N HIS A 264 -4.79 -3.77 42.19
CA HIS A 264 -6.22 -3.76 42.52
C HIS A 264 -6.96 -4.94 41.89
N LYS A 265 -7.72 -5.67 42.71
CA LYS A 265 -8.67 -6.67 42.19
C LYS A 265 -9.77 -5.92 41.44
N THR A 266 -9.89 -6.19 40.15
CA THR A 266 -10.86 -5.59 39.23
C THR A 266 -12.26 -6.19 39.46
N ASP A 267 -12.82 -6.04 40.66
CA ASP A 267 -14.11 -6.64 41.02
C ASP A 267 -15.33 -6.00 40.31
N SER A 268 -15.15 -4.96 39.47
CA SER A 268 -16.27 -4.28 38.78
C SER A 268 -15.85 -3.46 37.56
N ILE A 269 -15.13 -4.04 36.60
CA ILE A 269 -14.88 -3.35 35.32
C ILE A 269 -15.75 -4.00 34.23
N SER A 270 -16.45 -3.18 33.44
CA SER A 270 -17.33 -3.62 32.35
C SER A 270 -16.63 -4.58 31.37
N ARG A 271 -17.35 -5.55 30.81
CA ARG A 271 -16.86 -6.52 29.79
C ARG A 271 -16.01 -5.88 28.68
N LEU A 272 -16.40 -4.70 28.21
CA LEU A 272 -15.70 -3.90 27.20
C LEU A 272 -14.25 -3.55 27.59
N SER A 273 -13.96 -3.37 28.88
CA SER A 273 -12.62 -3.08 29.38
C SER A 273 -11.72 -4.32 29.48
N HIS A 274 -12.31 -5.51 29.55
CA HIS A 274 -11.55 -6.75 29.52
C HIS A 274 -11.10 -7.05 28.09
N THR A 275 -11.99 -6.90 27.10
CA THR A 275 -11.68 -7.06 25.68
C THR A 275 -10.62 -6.04 25.23
N SER A 276 -10.78 -4.75 25.56
CA SER A 276 -9.79 -3.73 25.19
C SER A 276 -8.42 -3.97 25.81
N ALA A 277 -8.38 -4.43 27.07
CA ALA A 277 -7.12 -4.73 27.72
C ALA A 277 -6.46 -6.00 27.17
N ILE A 278 -7.23 -7.04 26.82
CA ILE A 278 -6.69 -8.21 26.12
C ILE A 278 -6.10 -7.78 24.78
N ALA A 279 -6.80 -6.94 24.03
CA ALA A 279 -6.33 -6.39 22.75
C ALA A 279 -5.01 -5.63 22.90
N ASP A 280 -4.93 -4.75 23.90
CA ASP A 280 -3.73 -3.97 24.22
C ASP A 280 -2.54 -4.86 24.62
N VAL A 281 -2.77 -5.95 25.35
CA VAL A 281 -1.69 -6.88 25.68
C VAL A 281 -1.27 -7.72 24.48
N LEU A 282 -2.22 -8.06 23.59
CA LEU A 282 -1.90 -8.79 22.36
C LEU A 282 -1.02 -7.98 21.42
N THR A 283 -1.17 -6.66 21.32
CA THR A 283 -0.27 -5.85 20.48
C THR A 283 1.19 -5.90 20.95
N MET A 284 1.43 -6.10 22.25
CA MET A 284 2.79 -6.27 22.78
C MET A 284 3.47 -7.55 22.31
N THR A 285 2.72 -8.54 21.83
CA THR A 285 3.30 -9.78 21.28
C THR A 285 4.04 -9.56 19.95
N ALA A 286 3.80 -8.43 19.28
CA ALA A 286 4.50 -8.03 18.04
C ALA A 286 6.00 -7.74 18.23
N ILE A 287 6.44 -7.54 19.48
CA ILE A 287 7.82 -7.19 19.84
C ILE A 287 8.81 -8.33 19.57
N SER A 288 8.38 -9.59 19.67
CA SER A 288 9.27 -10.76 19.59
C SER A 288 8.63 -11.88 18.77
N PRO A 289 8.80 -11.87 17.43
CA PRO A 289 8.06 -12.74 16.53
C PRO A 289 8.34 -14.24 16.77
N GLN A 290 9.56 -14.61 17.16
CA GLN A 290 9.95 -16.01 17.37
C GLN A 290 9.23 -16.68 18.55
N SER A 291 8.98 -15.94 19.64
CA SER A 291 8.35 -16.48 20.85
C SER A 291 6.83 -16.27 20.88
N SER A 292 6.30 -15.39 20.03
CA SER A 292 4.87 -15.07 19.96
C SER A 292 4.12 -15.84 18.87
N GLN A 293 4.80 -16.39 17.86
CA GLN A 293 4.16 -17.09 16.75
C GLN A 293 3.40 -18.36 17.17
N GLU A 294 3.89 -19.10 18.18
CA GLU A 294 3.19 -20.27 18.74
C GLU A 294 1.86 -19.90 19.40
N ILE A 295 1.79 -18.73 20.04
CA ILE A 295 0.55 -18.26 20.69
C ILE A 295 -0.36 -17.55 19.70
N LEU A 296 0.19 -16.78 18.77
CA LEU A 296 -0.60 -16.17 17.70
C LEU A 296 -1.25 -17.22 16.81
N SER A 297 -0.56 -18.33 16.54
CA SER A 297 -1.16 -19.49 15.84
C SER A 297 -2.21 -20.21 16.69
N ALA A 298 -1.95 -20.44 17.99
CA ALA A 298 -2.95 -21.01 18.89
C ALA A 298 -4.21 -20.13 19.03
N LEU A 299 -4.05 -18.81 18.98
CA LEU A 299 -5.14 -17.82 19.05
C LEU A 299 -5.83 -17.60 17.70
N GLY A 300 -5.22 -18.00 16.58
CA GLY A 300 -5.71 -17.70 15.23
C GLY A 300 -5.54 -16.25 14.80
N LEU A 301 -4.56 -15.52 15.37
CA LEU A 301 -4.25 -14.11 15.13
C LEU A 301 -2.91 -13.91 14.41
N SER A 302 -2.32 -14.96 13.86
CA SER A 302 -1.02 -14.93 13.17
C SER A 302 -1.00 -14.01 11.94
N THR A 303 -2.15 -13.77 11.32
CA THR A 303 -2.28 -12.89 10.14
C THR A 303 -2.67 -11.45 10.50
N THR A 304 -3.20 -11.22 11.71
CA THR A 304 -3.72 -9.91 12.14
C THR A 304 -2.68 -9.06 12.86
N ILE A 305 -1.78 -9.69 13.63
CA ILE A 305 -0.73 -8.98 14.39
C ILE A 305 0.58 -9.12 13.61
N LYS A 306 0.97 -8.03 12.92
CA LYS A 306 2.25 -7.96 12.22
C LYS A 306 3.39 -7.68 13.22
N PRO A 307 4.60 -8.25 13.00
CA PRO A 307 5.80 -7.87 13.73
C PRO A 307 6.09 -6.38 13.66
N ASP A 308 6.73 -5.83 14.69
CA ASP A 308 7.15 -4.42 14.71
C ASP A 308 8.09 -4.07 13.56
N GLN A 309 8.91 -5.01 13.11
CA GLN A 309 9.85 -4.79 12.02
C GLN A 309 9.11 -4.41 10.73
N ASP A 310 8.05 -5.14 10.39
CA ASP A 310 7.21 -4.82 9.24
C ASP A 310 6.57 -3.44 9.38
N VAL A 311 6.14 -3.05 10.59
CA VAL A 311 5.58 -1.73 10.85
C VAL A 311 6.64 -0.64 10.69
N LEU A 312 7.88 -0.88 11.10
CA LEU A 312 9.00 0.06 10.90
C LEU A 312 9.35 0.22 9.43
N ASP A 313 9.36 -0.88 8.67
CA ASP A 313 9.62 -0.87 7.23
C ASP A 313 8.49 -0.12 6.49
N HIS A 314 7.24 -0.38 6.86
CA HIS A 314 6.09 0.38 6.35
C HIS A 314 6.13 1.86 6.76
N LYS A 315 6.66 2.19 7.95
CA LYS A 315 6.77 3.57 8.41
C LYS A 315 7.72 4.39 7.53
N GLN A 316 8.80 3.80 7.02
CA GLN A 316 9.71 4.48 6.10
C GLN A 316 8.97 4.99 4.85
N PHE A 317 7.95 4.26 4.41
CA PHE A 317 7.12 4.66 3.27
C PHE A 317 6.29 5.93 3.56
N LEU A 318 5.75 6.10 4.77
CA LEU A 318 4.92 7.26 5.10
C LEU A 318 5.71 8.59 5.14
N PHE A 319 7.02 8.52 5.38
CA PHE A 319 7.90 9.69 5.45
C PHE A 319 8.83 9.81 4.24
N GLY A 320 8.64 8.94 3.23
CA GLY A 320 9.35 9.00 1.95
C GLY A 320 8.71 10.00 0.97
N PRO A 321 9.35 10.25 -0.18
CA PRO A 321 8.77 11.07 -1.23
C PRO A 321 7.48 10.43 -1.75
N ASP A 322 6.56 11.28 -2.21
CA ASP A 322 5.32 10.83 -2.81
C ASP A 322 5.52 10.32 -4.24
N GLN A 323 4.51 9.62 -4.76
CA GLN A 323 4.55 9.15 -6.14
C GLN A 323 4.72 10.31 -7.13
N ALA A 324 4.07 11.46 -6.87
CA ALA A 324 4.13 12.62 -7.76
C ALA A 324 5.56 13.19 -7.86
N VAL A 325 6.22 13.43 -6.71
CA VAL A 325 7.61 13.90 -6.65
C VAL A 325 8.55 12.87 -7.23
N VAL A 326 8.38 11.57 -6.97
CA VAL A 326 9.22 10.52 -7.57
C VAL A 326 9.10 10.54 -9.10
N ASN A 327 7.89 10.67 -9.63
CA ASN A 327 7.67 10.76 -11.07
C ASN A 327 8.31 12.03 -11.66
N GLU A 328 8.13 13.18 -11.02
CA GLU A 328 8.72 14.44 -11.48
C GLU A 328 10.26 14.37 -11.47
N VAL A 329 10.85 13.90 -10.37
CA VAL A 329 12.29 13.70 -10.26
C VAL A 329 12.80 12.70 -11.30
N SER A 330 12.07 11.60 -11.53
CA SER A 330 12.40 10.62 -12.57
C SER A 330 12.42 11.27 -13.95
N LEU A 331 11.41 12.07 -14.30
CA LEU A 331 11.34 12.79 -15.59
C LEU A 331 12.53 13.73 -15.78
N LEU A 332 12.84 14.58 -14.78
CA LEU A 332 14.00 15.48 -14.85
C LEU A 332 15.31 14.70 -15.03
N ILE A 333 15.46 13.56 -14.37
CA ILE A 333 16.67 12.75 -14.51
C ILE A 333 16.73 12.08 -15.89
N HIS A 334 15.60 11.62 -16.44
CA HIS A 334 15.55 11.09 -17.81
C HIS A 334 15.91 12.16 -18.85
N GLU A 335 15.45 13.39 -18.69
CA GLU A 335 15.87 14.52 -19.53
C GLU A 335 17.38 14.77 -19.44
N ASN A 336 17.95 14.73 -18.24
CA ASN A 336 19.40 14.85 -18.04
C ASN A 336 20.17 13.69 -18.69
N ILE A 337 19.71 12.45 -18.57
CA ILE A 337 20.32 11.28 -19.23
C ILE A 337 20.26 11.44 -20.76
N ASN A 338 19.14 11.89 -21.31
CA ASN A 338 19.00 12.12 -22.74
C ASN A 338 19.90 13.26 -23.23
N SER A 339 20.04 14.34 -22.45
CA SER A 339 21.02 15.40 -22.71
C SER A 339 22.45 14.83 -22.76
N ILE A 340 22.82 13.97 -21.82
CA ILE A 340 24.13 13.33 -21.79
C ILE A 340 24.33 12.42 -23.02
N LYS A 341 23.33 11.61 -23.40
CA LYS A 341 23.39 10.77 -24.62
C LYS A 341 23.61 11.61 -25.86
N ASN A 342 22.89 12.72 -26.02
CA ASN A 342 23.06 13.65 -27.14
C ASN A 342 24.47 14.27 -27.18
N LEU A 343 25.08 14.56 -26.02
CA LEU A 343 26.47 15.03 -25.96
C LEU A 343 27.47 13.93 -26.34
N VAL A 344 27.23 12.69 -25.93
CA VAL A 344 28.05 11.54 -26.36
C VAL A 344 27.97 11.40 -27.87
N ASP A 345 26.77 11.44 -28.45
CA ASP A 345 26.57 11.38 -29.90
C ASP A 345 27.28 12.54 -30.62
N LEU A 346 27.25 13.75 -30.05
CA LEU A 346 27.99 14.90 -30.58
C LEU A 346 29.50 14.65 -30.58
N ILE A 347 30.05 14.14 -29.48
CA ILE A 347 31.49 13.83 -29.33
C ILE A 347 31.94 12.72 -30.28
N VAL A 348 31.08 11.73 -30.52
CA VAL A 348 31.39 10.63 -31.46
C VAL A 348 31.34 11.10 -32.91
N ASN A 349 30.40 11.97 -33.25
CA ASN A 349 30.19 12.44 -34.62
C ASN A 349 31.03 13.67 -35.02
N GLN A 350 31.58 14.43 -34.07
CA GLN A 350 32.38 15.64 -34.33
C GLN A 350 33.82 15.49 -33.80
N GLU A 351 34.82 15.79 -34.64
CA GLU A 351 36.22 15.45 -34.37
C GLU A 351 36.91 16.24 -33.25
N GLN A 352 36.41 17.38 -32.75
CA GLN A 352 37.08 18.12 -31.68
C GLN A 352 36.15 19.01 -30.84
N GLN A 353 36.22 18.85 -29.50
CA GLN A 353 36.13 19.93 -28.50
C GLN A 353 36.56 19.36 -27.13
N GLU A 354 37.77 19.70 -26.64
CA GLU A 354 38.21 19.37 -25.26
C GLU A 354 37.21 19.89 -24.20
N ASP A 355 36.54 21.00 -24.50
CA ASP A 355 35.47 21.56 -23.67
C ASP A 355 34.23 20.65 -23.58
N ALA A 356 33.94 19.83 -24.60
CA ALA A 356 32.80 18.92 -24.60
C ALA A 356 33.03 17.71 -23.68
N LEU A 357 34.25 17.19 -23.64
CA LEU A 357 34.63 16.08 -22.74
C LEU A 357 34.62 16.53 -21.27
N THR A 358 35.14 17.72 -20.99
CA THR A 358 35.08 18.29 -19.64
C THR A 358 33.63 18.53 -19.22
N HIS A 359 32.79 19.10 -20.09
CA HIS A 359 31.37 19.28 -19.82
C HIS A 359 30.63 17.94 -19.58
N LEU A 360 30.87 16.93 -20.41
CA LEU A 360 30.32 15.58 -20.23
C LEU A 360 30.72 14.98 -18.87
N SER A 361 31.99 15.11 -18.48
CA SER A 361 32.48 14.61 -17.20
C SER A 361 31.79 15.29 -16.00
N VAL A 362 31.50 16.58 -16.10
CA VAL A 362 30.78 17.33 -15.05
C VAL A 362 29.34 16.85 -14.96
N GLN A 363 28.61 16.76 -16.08
CA GLN A 363 27.23 16.30 -16.09
C GLN A 363 27.07 14.87 -15.56
N LEU A 364 27.97 13.95 -15.93
CA LEU A 364 27.98 12.58 -15.39
C LEU A 364 28.19 12.56 -13.88
N LYS A 365 29.06 13.43 -13.36
CA LYS A 365 29.31 13.54 -11.92
C LYS A 365 28.11 14.10 -11.17
N GLU A 366 27.50 15.16 -11.66
CA GLU A 366 26.30 15.77 -11.08
C GLU A 366 25.13 14.79 -11.07
N LEU A 367 24.92 14.07 -12.18
CA LEU A 367 23.93 13.01 -12.27
C LEU A 367 24.21 11.89 -11.26
N GLY A 368 25.46 11.40 -11.20
CA GLY A 368 25.85 10.35 -10.25
C GLY A 368 25.63 10.76 -8.78
N GLN A 369 25.97 12.00 -8.41
CA GLN A 369 25.71 12.55 -7.08
C GLN A 369 24.21 12.65 -6.78
N THR A 370 23.39 13.03 -7.77
CA THR A 370 21.93 13.09 -7.62
C THR A 370 21.35 11.70 -7.36
N LEU A 371 21.84 10.67 -8.05
CA LEU A 371 21.42 9.29 -7.82
C LEU A 371 21.83 8.77 -6.43
N GLU A 372 23.00 9.16 -5.92
CA GLU A 372 23.39 8.83 -4.54
C GLU A 372 22.46 9.46 -3.49
N VAL A 373 22.01 10.71 -3.72
CA VAL A 373 21.02 11.39 -2.86
C VAL A 373 19.68 10.65 -2.86
N LEU A 374 19.27 10.11 -3.99
CA LEU A 374 18.06 9.29 -4.13
C LEU A 374 18.23 7.83 -3.65
N THR A 375 19.32 7.53 -2.92
CA THR A 375 19.65 6.20 -2.40
C THR A 375 19.96 5.13 -3.47
N LEU A 376 20.16 5.54 -4.73
CA LEU A 376 20.57 4.68 -5.84
C LEU A 376 22.09 4.58 -5.94
N SER A 377 22.74 4.14 -4.85
CA SER A 377 24.20 4.21 -4.69
C SER A 377 24.97 3.44 -5.76
N GLN A 378 24.49 2.28 -6.20
CA GLN A 378 25.19 1.48 -7.22
C GLN A 378 25.22 2.20 -8.58
N ALA A 379 24.10 2.78 -9.01
CA ALA A 379 24.02 3.54 -10.25
C ALA A 379 24.83 4.84 -10.15
N GLY A 380 24.70 5.56 -9.03
CA GLY A 380 25.43 6.81 -8.77
C GLY A 380 26.95 6.61 -8.79
N GLN A 381 27.46 5.60 -8.09
CA GLN A 381 28.90 5.27 -8.09
C GLN A 381 29.39 4.89 -9.49
N GLY A 382 28.61 4.12 -10.25
CA GLY A 382 28.96 3.74 -11.62
C GLY A 382 29.14 4.96 -12.54
N LEU A 383 28.30 5.98 -12.42
CA LEU A 383 28.43 7.23 -13.19
C LEU A 383 29.58 8.11 -12.71
N ILE A 384 29.84 8.17 -11.40
CA ILE A 384 30.98 8.92 -10.85
C ILE A 384 32.30 8.29 -11.30
N GLU A 385 32.41 6.96 -11.27
CA GLU A 385 33.55 6.24 -11.82
C GLU A 385 33.74 6.56 -13.31
N GLN A 386 32.65 6.54 -14.08
CA GLN A 386 32.70 6.84 -15.51
C GLN A 386 33.06 8.30 -15.79
N SER A 387 32.61 9.26 -14.98
CA SER A 387 33.02 10.67 -15.08
C SER A 387 34.53 10.84 -14.93
N ASN A 388 35.15 10.13 -13.97
CA ASN A 388 36.60 10.15 -13.81
C ASN A 388 37.32 9.57 -15.04
N GLN A 389 36.79 8.49 -15.64
CA GLN A 389 37.35 7.94 -16.88
C GLN A 389 37.23 8.93 -18.04
N VAL A 390 36.05 9.55 -18.23
CA VAL A 390 35.83 10.56 -19.27
C VAL A 390 36.76 11.76 -19.11
N SER A 391 37.02 12.19 -17.87
CA SER A 391 37.96 13.29 -17.60
C SER A 391 39.41 12.99 -18.01
N SER A 392 39.77 11.71 -18.13
CA SER A 392 41.09 11.26 -18.59
C SER A 392 41.20 11.11 -20.11
N TRP A 393 40.08 11.22 -20.83
CA TRP A 393 40.07 11.12 -22.28
C TRP A 393 40.71 12.36 -22.90
N SER A 394 41.83 12.15 -23.60
CA SER A 394 42.61 13.20 -24.26
C SER A 394 42.56 13.11 -25.79
N LYS A 395 41.89 12.08 -26.32
CA LYS A 395 41.64 11.83 -27.75
C LYS A 395 40.25 11.24 -27.91
N MET A 396 39.79 11.09 -29.16
CA MET A 396 38.55 10.40 -29.51
C MET A 396 38.50 9.04 -28.77
N PRO A 397 37.43 8.79 -27.98
CA PRO A 397 37.33 7.59 -27.16
C PRO A 397 37.22 6.33 -28.02
N ASP A 398 37.74 5.21 -27.52
CA ASP A 398 37.59 3.90 -28.17
C ASP A 398 36.12 3.44 -28.12
N GLU A 399 35.70 2.64 -29.11
CA GLU A 399 34.34 2.11 -29.20
C GLU A 399 33.95 1.35 -27.91
N ASN A 400 34.90 0.62 -27.32
CA ASN A 400 34.70 -0.07 -26.04
C ASN A 400 34.46 0.88 -24.86
N GLN A 401 35.11 2.04 -24.86
CA GLN A 401 34.96 3.05 -23.80
C GLN A 401 33.60 3.74 -23.89
N ILE A 402 33.13 4.02 -25.11
CA ILE A 402 31.79 4.56 -25.36
C ILE A 402 30.72 3.54 -24.98
N ASN A 403 30.89 2.27 -25.38
CA ASN A 403 29.96 1.20 -25.02
C ASN A 403 29.86 1.03 -23.50
N THR A 404 30.99 1.09 -22.78
CA THR A 404 31.00 1.03 -21.31
C THR A 404 30.25 2.22 -20.69
N LEU A 405 30.45 3.44 -21.22
CA LEU A 405 29.70 4.63 -20.78
C LEU A 405 28.20 4.47 -21.02
N MET A 406 27.81 3.98 -22.19
CA MET A 406 26.40 3.77 -22.54
C MET A 406 25.77 2.69 -21.66
N ASP A 407 26.49 1.61 -21.36
CA ASP A 407 26.04 0.56 -20.43
C ASP A 407 25.81 1.15 -19.02
N ARG A 408 26.68 2.03 -18.54
CA ARG A 408 26.50 2.71 -17.23
C ARG A 408 25.33 3.69 -17.22
N LEU A 409 25.12 4.41 -18.31
CA LEU A 409 23.95 5.28 -18.47
C LEU A 409 22.66 4.46 -18.49
N LEU A 410 22.67 3.32 -19.18
CA LEU A 410 21.55 2.39 -19.23
C LEU A 410 21.24 1.77 -17.86
N ASP A 411 22.27 1.32 -17.12
CA ASP A 411 22.13 0.83 -15.74
C ASP A 411 21.44 1.88 -14.85
N SER A 412 21.83 3.14 -15.02
CA SER A 412 21.30 4.27 -14.25
C SER A 412 19.85 4.58 -14.61
N GLU A 413 19.54 4.61 -15.92
CA GLU A 413 18.19 4.77 -16.44
C GLU A 413 17.25 3.68 -15.92
N ASN A 414 17.70 2.43 -15.94
CA ASN A 414 16.93 1.30 -15.45
C ASN A 414 16.72 1.32 -13.93
N ALA A 415 17.71 1.79 -13.16
CA ALA A 415 17.59 1.95 -11.72
C ALA A 415 16.52 2.99 -11.33
N ILE A 416 16.44 4.10 -12.07
CA ILE A 416 15.42 5.15 -11.86
C ILE A 416 14.03 4.61 -12.16
N ILE A 417 13.84 3.90 -13.27
CA ILE A 417 12.55 3.31 -13.63
C ILE A 417 12.12 2.29 -12.57
N LEU A 418 13.03 1.45 -12.07
CA LEU A 418 12.71 0.52 -10.99
C LEU A 418 12.29 1.24 -9.72
N MET A 419 12.94 2.35 -9.38
CA MET A 419 12.54 3.21 -8.27
C MET A 419 11.13 3.78 -8.50
N GLU A 420 10.84 4.37 -9.66
CA GLU A 420 9.51 4.88 -10.02
C GLU A 420 8.43 3.79 -9.85
N GLN A 421 8.73 2.56 -10.30
CA GLN A 421 7.82 1.42 -10.17
C GLN A 421 7.57 1.01 -8.71
N THR A 422 8.59 1.08 -7.84
CA THR A 422 8.40 0.81 -6.40
C THR A 422 7.51 1.82 -5.70
N HIS A 423 7.33 3.01 -6.28
CA HIS A 423 6.50 4.10 -5.78
C HIS A 423 5.19 4.29 -6.57
N THR A 424 4.93 3.48 -7.60
CA THR A 424 3.72 3.57 -8.43
C THR A 424 2.76 2.40 -8.13
N PRO A 425 1.60 2.65 -7.49
CA PRO A 425 0.62 1.60 -7.23
C PRO A 425 0.07 0.97 -8.52
N GLY A 426 -0.27 -0.32 -8.45
CA GLY A 426 -0.90 -1.04 -9.57
C GLY A 426 0.02 -1.39 -10.75
N VAL A 427 1.29 -0.99 -10.73
CA VAL A 427 2.25 -1.41 -11.76
C VAL A 427 2.61 -2.87 -11.54
N VAL A 428 2.27 -3.70 -12.53
CA VAL A 428 2.79 -5.07 -12.61
C VAL A 428 4.28 -4.98 -12.83
N MET A 429 5.06 -5.24 -11.78
CA MET A 429 6.50 -5.48 -11.90
C MET A 429 6.69 -6.78 -12.69
N SER A 430 6.66 -6.67 -14.01
CA SER A 430 7.06 -7.77 -14.88
C SER A 430 8.52 -8.08 -14.53
N PRO A 431 8.88 -9.33 -14.21
CA PRO A 431 10.27 -9.68 -13.97
C PRO A 431 11.05 -9.46 -15.26
N PHE A 432 11.70 -8.29 -15.38
CA PHE A 432 12.50 -7.97 -16.54
C PHE A 432 13.66 -8.96 -16.59
N THR A 433 13.59 -9.89 -17.54
CA THR A 433 14.59 -10.95 -17.70
C THR A 433 15.88 -10.40 -18.30
N ASN A 434 15.81 -9.21 -18.91
CA ASN A 434 16.95 -8.58 -19.57
C ASN A 434 17.00 -7.07 -19.25
N LEU A 435 17.89 -6.70 -18.33
CA LEU A 435 18.19 -5.30 -17.98
C LEU A 435 19.19 -4.64 -18.95
N ARG A 436 19.55 -5.31 -20.06
CA ARG A 436 20.37 -4.71 -21.14
C ARG A 436 19.54 -3.91 -22.16
N VAL A 437 18.28 -3.65 -21.85
CA VAL A 437 17.38 -2.82 -22.67
C VAL A 437 16.91 -1.66 -21.81
N SER A 438 16.70 -0.47 -22.41
CA SER A 438 16.13 0.67 -21.68
C SER A 438 14.69 0.35 -21.29
N LEU A 439 14.45 0.25 -19.98
CA LEU A 439 13.11 0.07 -19.42
C LEU A 439 12.22 1.28 -19.68
N HIS A 440 12.81 2.48 -19.76
CA HIS A 440 12.10 3.71 -20.08
C HIS A 440 11.54 3.65 -21.50
N GLN A 441 12.37 3.35 -22.51
CA GLN A 441 11.92 3.19 -23.90
C GLN A 441 10.87 2.08 -24.05
N LEU A 442 11.01 0.99 -23.29
CA LEU A 442 10.02 -0.08 -23.28
C LEU A 442 8.68 0.38 -22.71
N ASN A 443 8.68 1.17 -21.63
CA ASN A 443 7.46 1.74 -21.06
C ASN A 443 6.83 2.78 -21.99
N GLU A 444 7.61 3.63 -22.65
CA GLU A 444 7.13 4.56 -23.68
C GLU A 444 6.49 3.80 -24.84
N ALA A 445 7.17 2.77 -25.36
CA ALA A 445 6.63 1.92 -26.43
C ALA A 445 5.33 1.24 -26.02
N ARG A 446 5.22 0.73 -24.78
CA ARG A 446 3.97 0.19 -24.23
C ARG A 446 2.87 1.22 -24.15
N THR A 447 3.19 2.42 -23.65
CA THR A 447 2.20 3.51 -23.50
C THR A 447 1.66 3.93 -24.87
N LEU A 448 2.56 4.11 -25.85
CA LEU A 448 2.20 4.42 -27.24
C LEU A 448 1.38 3.30 -27.87
N LEU A 449 1.76 2.04 -27.65
CA LEU A 449 1.02 0.90 -28.18
C LEU A 449 -0.39 0.83 -27.60
N VAL A 450 -0.57 1.14 -26.31
CA VAL A 450 -1.89 1.19 -25.67
C VAL A 450 -2.73 2.32 -26.25
N THR A 451 -2.19 3.54 -26.39
CA THR A 451 -2.95 4.68 -26.96
C THR A 451 -3.34 4.43 -28.40
N GLU A 452 -2.44 3.88 -29.21
CA GLU A 452 -2.70 3.51 -30.59
C GLU A 452 -3.75 2.39 -30.69
N SER A 453 -3.63 1.35 -29.84
CA SER A 453 -4.60 0.25 -29.78
C SER A 453 -6.01 0.74 -29.44
N ARG A 454 -6.16 1.66 -28.48
CA ARG A 454 -7.46 2.23 -28.12
C ARG A 454 -8.05 3.10 -29.23
N THR A 455 -7.21 3.86 -29.93
CA THR A 455 -7.62 4.64 -31.11
C THR A 455 -8.14 3.73 -32.22
N ASN A 456 -7.45 2.61 -32.43
CA ASN A 456 -7.84 1.57 -33.37
C ASN A 456 -9.17 0.88 -32.98
N LEU A 457 -9.37 0.51 -31.71
CA LEU A 457 -10.65 -0.04 -31.25
C LEU A 457 -11.81 0.95 -31.36
N THR A 458 -11.55 2.24 -31.10
CA THR A 458 -12.54 3.31 -31.30
C THR A 458 -12.95 3.40 -32.77
N THR A 459 -11.99 3.31 -33.69
CA THR A 459 -12.23 3.31 -35.15
C THR A 459 -13.08 2.11 -35.56
N VAL A 460 -12.78 0.92 -35.04
CA VAL A 460 -13.60 -0.29 -35.26
C VAL A 460 -15.03 -0.09 -34.75
N MET A 461 -15.19 0.45 -33.53
CA MET A 461 -16.51 0.69 -32.96
C MET A 461 -17.33 1.67 -33.80
N GLN A 462 -16.71 2.74 -34.30
CA GLN A 462 -17.35 3.70 -35.21
C GLN A 462 -17.76 3.06 -36.55
N ALA A 463 -16.93 2.16 -37.09
CA ALA A 463 -17.25 1.41 -38.31
C ALA A 463 -18.46 0.48 -38.12
N LEU A 464 -18.51 -0.26 -37.01
CA LEU A 464 -19.61 -1.15 -36.67
C LEU A 464 -20.93 -0.40 -36.46
N LEU A 465 -20.91 0.72 -35.73
CA LEU A 465 -22.08 1.58 -35.54
C LEU A 465 -22.51 2.23 -36.86
N GLY A 466 -21.54 2.73 -37.63
CA GLY A 466 -21.79 3.36 -38.93
C GLY A 466 -22.41 2.41 -39.97
N TYR A 467 -22.20 1.09 -39.84
CA TYR A 467 -22.87 0.06 -40.64
C TYR A 467 -24.35 -0.09 -40.25
N LEU A 468 -24.66 -0.02 -38.95
CA LEU A 468 -26.05 -0.10 -38.46
C LEU A 468 -26.87 1.12 -38.88
N ASP A 469 -26.25 2.30 -38.92
CA ASP A 469 -26.95 3.57 -39.21
C ASP A 469 -27.17 3.84 -40.72
N ASN A 470 -26.20 3.48 -41.59
CA ASN A 470 -26.26 3.77 -43.03
C ASN A 470 -26.48 2.50 -43.87
N GLU A 471 -27.73 2.03 -43.93
CA GLU A 471 -28.21 1.02 -44.91
C GLU A 471 -27.36 -0.26 -45.05
N LYS A 472 -26.58 -0.65 -44.04
CA LYS A 472 -25.71 -1.83 -44.06
C LYS A 472 -24.62 -1.79 -45.15
N ASP A 473 -24.00 -0.64 -45.34
CA ASP A 473 -22.88 -0.48 -46.28
C ASP A 473 -21.64 -1.30 -45.84
N VAL A 474 -21.37 -2.37 -46.57
CA VAL A 474 -20.25 -3.30 -46.31
C VAL A 474 -18.88 -2.63 -46.49
N GLN A 475 -18.79 -1.54 -47.26
CA GLN A 475 -17.53 -0.81 -47.45
C GLN A 475 -17.01 -0.22 -46.14
N LYS A 476 -17.90 0.11 -45.20
CA LYS A 476 -17.49 0.61 -43.87
C LYS A 476 -16.86 -0.46 -42.98
N LEU A 477 -17.07 -1.74 -43.29
CA LEU A 477 -16.52 -2.87 -42.53
C LEU A 477 -15.18 -3.35 -43.08
N GLU A 478 -14.70 -2.75 -44.17
CA GLU A 478 -13.40 -3.07 -44.76
C GLU A 478 -12.26 -2.71 -43.80
N GLY A 479 -11.31 -3.64 -43.60
CA GLY A 479 -10.17 -3.46 -42.71
C GLY A 479 -10.46 -3.64 -41.21
N VAL A 480 -11.72 -3.76 -40.80
CA VAL A 480 -12.07 -3.95 -39.37
C VAL A 480 -11.41 -5.21 -38.78
N ALA A 481 -11.43 -6.32 -39.52
CA ALA A 481 -10.79 -7.55 -39.07
C ALA A 481 -9.26 -7.41 -38.91
N ASP A 482 -8.62 -6.68 -39.81
CA ASP A 482 -7.17 -6.47 -39.77
C ASP A 482 -6.76 -5.57 -38.60
N ILE A 483 -7.58 -4.57 -38.29
CA ILE A 483 -7.40 -3.74 -37.09
C ILE A 483 -7.55 -4.59 -35.82
N CYS A 484 -8.58 -5.44 -35.73
CA CYS A 484 -8.75 -6.34 -34.58
C CYS A 484 -7.56 -7.30 -34.42
N GLU A 485 -7.02 -7.84 -35.52
CA GLU A 485 -5.85 -8.72 -35.49
C GLU A 485 -4.57 -7.98 -35.08
N SER A 486 -4.40 -6.74 -35.55
CA SER A 486 -3.30 -5.88 -35.13
C SER A 486 -3.35 -5.59 -33.62
N VAL A 487 -4.53 -5.24 -33.10
CA VAL A 487 -4.70 -4.99 -31.65
C VAL A 487 -4.57 -6.30 -30.85
N ALA A 488 -4.94 -7.46 -31.39
CA ALA A 488 -4.67 -8.76 -30.76
C ALA A 488 -3.15 -8.98 -30.58
N GLY A 489 -2.35 -8.67 -31.60
CA GLY A 489 -0.88 -8.71 -31.50
C GLY A 489 -0.33 -7.72 -30.46
N ALA A 490 -0.93 -6.54 -30.35
CA ALA A 490 -0.59 -5.58 -29.30
C ALA A 490 -0.88 -6.13 -27.89
N MET A 491 -2.01 -6.81 -27.70
CA MET A 491 -2.34 -7.47 -26.43
C MET A 491 -1.35 -8.58 -26.06
N ALA A 492 -0.84 -9.32 -27.04
CA ALA A 492 0.22 -10.30 -26.82
C ALA A 492 1.52 -9.64 -26.30
N PHE A 493 1.91 -8.50 -26.88
CA PHE A 493 3.06 -7.71 -26.43
C PHE A 493 2.89 -7.15 -25.01
N LEU A 494 1.66 -6.76 -24.65
CA LEU A 494 1.31 -6.30 -23.30
C LEU A 494 1.18 -7.43 -22.27
N ASN A 495 1.47 -8.68 -22.66
CA ASN A 495 1.34 -9.88 -21.82
C ASN A 495 -0.10 -10.10 -21.33
N ALA A 496 -1.08 -9.82 -22.19
CA ALA A 496 -2.51 -9.92 -21.92
C ALA A 496 -3.18 -10.99 -22.82
N PRO A 497 -2.91 -12.30 -22.57
CA PRO A 497 -3.29 -13.39 -23.48
C PRO A 497 -4.80 -13.57 -23.64
N ARG A 498 -5.60 -13.21 -22.62
CA ARG A 498 -7.07 -13.25 -22.72
C ARG A 498 -7.60 -12.21 -23.71
N GLY A 499 -7.08 -10.99 -23.66
CA GLY A 499 -7.45 -9.93 -24.61
C GLY A 499 -7.00 -10.23 -26.04
N GLU A 500 -5.80 -10.81 -26.19
CA GLU A 500 -5.33 -11.34 -27.48
C GLU A 500 -6.33 -12.35 -28.05
N ALA A 501 -6.71 -13.35 -27.25
CA ALA A 501 -7.59 -14.42 -27.72
C ALA A 501 -9.01 -13.91 -28.06
N ILE A 502 -9.54 -12.93 -27.31
CA ILE A 502 -10.83 -12.28 -27.62
C ILE A 502 -10.75 -11.57 -28.98
N LEU A 503 -9.77 -10.68 -29.18
CA LEU A 503 -9.67 -9.91 -30.42
C LEU A 503 -9.30 -10.77 -31.63
N HIS A 504 -8.47 -11.80 -31.43
CA HIS A 504 -8.14 -12.74 -32.50
C HIS A 504 -9.37 -13.53 -32.96
N ASN A 505 -10.21 -14.00 -32.02
CA ASN A 505 -11.45 -14.70 -32.36
C ASN A 505 -12.50 -13.76 -32.95
N ALA A 506 -12.57 -12.51 -32.48
CA ALA A 506 -13.39 -11.47 -33.10
C ALA A 506 -12.99 -11.22 -34.56
N ALA A 507 -11.70 -11.08 -34.85
CA ALA A 507 -11.19 -10.92 -36.20
C ALA A 507 -11.54 -12.13 -37.10
N ASN A 508 -11.40 -13.35 -36.58
CA ASN A 508 -11.76 -14.57 -37.30
C ASN A 508 -13.26 -14.66 -37.61
N TYR A 509 -14.12 -14.26 -36.66
CA TYR A 509 -15.56 -14.17 -36.87
C TYR A 509 -15.90 -13.21 -38.02
N ILE A 510 -15.30 -12.00 -38.01
CA ILE A 510 -15.52 -10.98 -39.03
C ILE A 510 -15.09 -11.50 -40.41
N LYS A 511 -13.89 -12.09 -40.53
CA LYS A 511 -13.39 -12.64 -41.80
C LYS A 511 -14.27 -13.75 -42.37
N GLN A 512 -14.85 -14.58 -41.51
CA GLN A 512 -15.69 -15.70 -41.96
C GLN A 512 -17.10 -15.26 -42.33
N ASN A 513 -17.68 -14.32 -41.58
CA ASN A 513 -19.11 -14.02 -41.68
C ASN A 513 -19.41 -12.70 -42.40
N PHE A 514 -18.49 -11.74 -42.51
CA PHE A 514 -18.75 -10.46 -43.17
C PHE A 514 -18.30 -10.55 -44.62
N ASN A 515 -19.15 -11.16 -45.44
CA ASN A 515 -18.94 -11.29 -46.89
C ASN A 515 -20.18 -10.76 -47.63
N SER A 516 -20.06 -10.48 -48.93
CA SER A 516 -21.19 -10.02 -49.76
C SER A 516 -22.43 -10.93 -49.71
N ASP A 517 -22.27 -12.21 -49.34
CA ASP A 517 -23.33 -13.21 -49.24
C ASP A 517 -23.91 -13.41 -47.83
N HIS A 518 -23.26 -12.89 -46.77
CA HIS A 518 -23.74 -12.96 -45.39
C HIS A 518 -23.60 -11.58 -44.74
N LEU A 519 -24.71 -10.86 -44.66
CA LEU A 519 -24.77 -9.57 -43.98
C LEU A 519 -24.94 -9.81 -42.47
N PRO A 520 -24.09 -9.20 -41.62
CA PRO A 520 -24.26 -9.31 -40.18
C PRO A 520 -25.59 -8.72 -39.71
N ASP A 521 -26.21 -9.42 -38.76
CA ASP A 521 -27.38 -8.97 -38.04
C ASP A 521 -26.99 -8.07 -36.86
N ALA A 522 -27.95 -7.29 -36.38
CA ALA A 522 -27.72 -6.33 -35.31
C ALA A 522 -27.32 -7.00 -33.99
N GLU A 523 -27.81 -8.22 -33.73
CA GLU A 523 -27.48 -8.99 -32.53
C GLU A 523 -26.02 -9.46 -32.55
N SER A 524 -25.54 -9.93 -33.71
CA SER A 524 -24.13 -10.29 -33.85
C SER A 524 -23.17 -9.11 -33.69
N ILE A 525 -23.55 -7.94 -34.22
CA ILE A 525 -22.75 -6.72 -34.05
C ILE A 525 -22.71 -6.32 -32.58
N ALA A 526 -23.83 -6.40 -31.87
CA ALA A 526 -23.87 -6.10 -30.43
C ALA A 526 -22.91 -7.01 -29.63
N HIS A 527 -22.92 -8.32 -29.89
CA HIS A 527 -22.00 -9.26 -29.22
C HIS A 527 -20.53 -9.04 -29.57
N LEU A 528 -20.23 -8.60 -30.79
CA LEU A 528 -18.89 -8.21 -31.20
C LEU A 528 -18.45 -6.92 -30.51
N THR A 529 -19.35 -5.94 -30.38
CA THR A 529 -19.11 -4.70 -29.64
C THR A 529 -18.85 -4.99 -28.16
N ASP A 530 -19.61 -5.88 -27.52
CA ASP A 530 -19.35 -6.31 -26.13
C ASP A 530 -17.93 -6.84 -25.96
N ALA A 531 -17.45 -7.65 -26.92
CA ALA A 531 -16.09 -8.18 -26.92
C ALA A 531 -15.04 -7.07 -27.06
N ILE A 532 -15.23 -6.12 -27.98
CA ILE A 532 -14.29 -5.02 -28.21
C ILE A 532 -14.25 -4.06 -27.01
N VAL A 533 -15.41 -3.69 -26.47
CA VAL A 533 -15.52 -2.81 -25.30
C VAL A 533 -14.87 -3.46 -24.08
N SER A 534 -15.01 -4.78 -23.91
CA SER A 534 -14.34 -5.49 -22.82
C SER A 534 -12.82 -5.35 -22.87
N VAL A 535 -12.23 -5.36 -24.07
CA VAL A 535 -10.78 -5.23 -24.25
C VAL A 535 -10.33 -3.77 -24.17
N ASP A 536 -11.10 -2.82 -24.71
CA ASP A 536 -10.83 -1.39 -24.56
C ASP A 536 -10.82 -0.98 -23.08
N TYR A 537 -11.75 -1.51 -22.28
CA TYR A 537 -11.78 -1.27 -20.84
C TYR A 537 -10.50 -1.76 -20.13
N VAL A 538 -9.95 -2.91 -20.54
CA VAL A 538 -8.70 -3.40 -19.96
C VAL A 538 -7.50 -2.57 -20.42
N LEU A 539 -7.45 -2.17 -21.69
CA LEU A 539 -6.44 -1.24 -22.19
C LEU A 539 -6.50 0.11 -21.47
N GLU A 540 -7.69 0.61 -21.15
CA GLU A 540 -7.87 1.80 -20.31
C GLU A 540 -7.33 1.59 -18.88
N GLY A 541 -7.55 0.41 -18.30
CA GLY A 541 -6.95 0.02 -17.02
C GLY A 541 -5.42 0.08 -17.06
N ILE A 542 -4.81 -0.52 -18.10
CA ILE A 542 -3.36 -0.49 -18.31
C ILE A 542 -2.86 0.96 -18.48
N ALA A 543 -3.55 1.77 -19.29
CA ALA A 543 -3.18 3.18 -19.52
C ALA A 543 -3.24 4.02 -18.25
N THR A 544 -4.25 3.79 -17.42
CA THR A 544 -4.49 4.55 -16.18
C THR A 544 -3.78 3.96 -14.96
N LYS A 545 -2.94 2.92 -15.17
CA LYS A 545 -2.25 2.15 -14.11
C LYS A 545 -3.23 1.58 -13.05
N LYS A 546 -4.50 1.38 -13.43
CA LYS A 546 -5.55 0.78 -12.60
C LYS A 546 -5.52 -0.73 -12.76
N PRO A 547 -5.65 -1.52 -11.67
CA PRO A 547 -5.91 -2.95 -11.80
C PRO A 547 -7.31 -3.12 -12.40
N ALA A 548 -7.38 -3.26 -13.72
CA ALA A 548 -8.55 -3.83 -14.38
C ALA A 548 -8.62 -5.28 -13.93
N GLY A 549 -9.53 -5.58 -12.99
CA GLY A 549 -9.77 -6.97 -12.57
C GLY A 549 -10.10 -7.84 -13.80
N GLU A 550 -10.11 -9.16 -13.65
CA GLU A 550 -10.32 -10.06 -14.79
C GLU A 550 -11.79 -10.14 -15.27
N GLN A 551 -12.71 -9.50 -14.55
CA GLN A 551 -14.16 -9.50 -14.83
C GLN A 551 -14.55 -8.98 -16.22
N PRO A 552 -13.95 -7.89 -16.77
CA PRO A 552 -14.27 -7.36 -18.09
C PRO A 552 -14.11 -8.42 -19.19
N TYR A 553 -13.02 -9.20 -19.16
CA TYR A 553 -12.79 -10.27 -20.14
C TYR A 553 -13.93 -11.29 -20.17
N GLY A 554 -14.55 -11.57 -19.03
CA GLY A 554 -15.69 -12.49 -18.96
C GLY A 554 -16.87 -12.04 -19.82
N TYR A 555 -17.17 -10.74 -19.89
CA TYR A 555 -18.24 -10.22 -20.74
C TYR A 555 -17.92 -10.41 -22.23
N GLY A 556 -16.68 -10.16 -22.63
CA GLY A 556 -16.25 -10.36 -24.02
C GLY A 556 -16.22 -11.83 -24.44
N GLU A 557 -15.79 -12.72 -23.55
CA GLU A 557 -15.82 -14.17 -23.76
C GLU A 557 -17.24 -14.70 -23.94
N ILE A 558 -18.22 -14.18 -23.16
CA ILE A 558 -19.64 -14.52 -23.31
C ILE A 558 -20.17 -14.04 -24.66
N GLY A 559 -19.84 -12.80 -25.07
CA GLY A 559 -20.23 -12.25 -26.37
C GLY A 559 -19.76 -13.14 -27.53
N LEU A 560 -18.48 -13.50 -27.55
CA LEU A 560 -17.91 -14.37 -28.58
C LEU A 560 -18.45 -15.80 -28.55
N THR A 561 -18.78 -16.32 -27.36
CA THR A 561 -19.39 -17.65 -27.23
C THR A 561 -20.76 -17.70 -27.90
N LYS A 562 -21.56 -16.63 -27.78
CA LYS A 562 -22.87 -16.52 -28.47
C LYS A 562 -22.72 -16.45 -29.99
N LEU A 563 -21.60 -15.93 -30.48
CA LEU A 563 -21.24 -15.88 -31.90
C LEU A 563 -20.68 -17.21 -32.44
N GLY A 564 -20.51 -18.23 -31.58
CA GLY A 564 -19.95 -19.54 -31.97
C GLY A 564 -18.42 -19.61 -31.99
N PHE A 565 -17.73 -18.59 -31.46
CA PHE A 565 -16.26 -18.49 -31.39
C PHE A 565 -15.76 -18.46 -29.94
N PRO A 566 -15.89 -19.56 -29.17
CA PRO A 566 -15.53 -19.56 -27.75
C PRO A 566 -14.02 -19.37 -27.56
N VAL A 567 -13.67 -18.50 -26.61
CA VAL A 567 -12.30 -18.32 -26.15
C VAL A 567 -11.99 -19.43 -25.13
N LYS A 568 -10.95 -20.23 -25.35
CA LYS A 568 -10.48 -21.15 -24.31
C LYS A 568 -9.80 -20.32 -23.22
N SER A 569 -10.39 -20.25 -22.03
CA SER A 569 -9.74 -19.69 -20.85
C SER A 569 -8.40 -20.40 -20.66
N ALA A 570 -7.30 -19.64 -20.75
CA ALA A 570 -5.98 -20.13 -20.37
C ALA A 570 -6.01 -20.39 -18.86
N ALA A 571 -5.61 -21.61 -18.47
CA ALA A 571 -5.58 -22.08 -17.09
C ALA A 571 -4.41 -21.46 -16.30
#